data_AF-A0A7C0URV1-F1
#
_entry.id   AF-A0A7C0URV1-F1
#
_cell.length_a   1.000
_cell.length_b   1.000
_cell.length_c   1.000
_cell.angle_alpha   90.00
_cell.angle_beta   90.00
_cell.angle_gamma   90.00
#
_symmetry.space_group_name_H-M   'P 1'
#
loop_
_entity.id
_entity.type
_entity.pdbx_description
1 polymer ?
#
loop_
_entity_poly.entity_id
_entity_poly.type
_entity_poly.pdbx_seq_one_letter_code
_entity_poly.pdbx_strand_id
1 'polypeptide(L)'
;MLLCINPLYTLPFRDRWRMKRQDKISGAAEIERKAISHIKKYIGRKELFEKCYSMLSAYPSMASIWNIANFAFLGDEKSMKKMAGANEKVVLNGTDAVKSNSVILTYSRSSTVSKILQGCKNKGVSVICSESRPKYEGRKLALELARKGIDVVLTTDAALAFMADEADMILIGADAILENRIVNKAGTAPLLTYANERNKK
;
A
#
# COMPACT_ATOMS: atom_id res chain seq x y z
N MET A 1 6.03 38.22 21.82
CA MET A 1 5.89 37.17 20.79
C MET A 1 5.24 35.95 21.45
N LEU A 2 3.91 36.00 21.65
CA LEU A 2 3.14 34.85 22.14
C LEU A 2 2.95 33.87 20.98
N LEU A 3 3.52 32.68 21.11
CA LEU A 3 3.18 31.53 20.27
C LEU A 3 1.76 31.09 20.62
N CYS A 4 0.81 31.32 19.71
CA CYS A 4 -0.49 30.66 19.74
C CYS A 4 -0.28 29.15 19.58
N ILE A 5 -0.21 28.43 20.70
CA ILE A 5 -0.32 26.98 20.73
C ILE A 5 -1.76 26.64 20.37
N ASN A 6 -1.93 26.03 19.20
CA ASN A 6 -3.22 25.61 18.68
C ASN A 6 -3.89 24.62 19.66
N PRO A 7 -5.11 24.89 20.17
CA PRO A 7 -5.76 24.09 21.23
C PRO A 7 -6.18 22.67 20.83
N LEU A 8 -5.82 22.21 19.62
CA LEU A 8 -6.13 20.87 19.11
C LEU A 8 -5.25 19.75 19.71
N TYR A 9 -4.25 20.08 20.54
CA TYR A 9 -3.34 19.09 21.16
C TYR A 9 -3.75 18.62 22.57
N THR A 10 -4.87 19.08 23.13
CA THR A 10 -5.25 18.77 24.52
C THR A 10 -6.34 17.69 24.69
N LEU A 11 -6.71 16.95 23.63
CA LEU A 11 -7.67 15.84 23.78
C LEU A 11 -7.01 14.60 24.41
N PRO A 12 -7.65 13.94 25.41
CA PRO A 12 -7.09 12.76 26.07
C PRO A 12 -6.92 11.60 25.07
N PHE A 13 -5.67 11.27 24.79
CA PHE A 13 -5.23 10.39 23.72
C PHE A 13 -5.23 8.91 24.16
N ARG A 14 -6.36 8.19 24.06
CA ARG A 14 -6.45 6.77 24.47
C ARG A 14 -6.43 5.76 23.30
N ASP A 15 -5.22 5.31 22.98
CA ASP A 15 -4.73 3.91 23.09
C ASP A 15 -5.11 2.77 22.13
N ARG A 16 -5.62 3.00 20.90
CA ARG A 16 -5.63 1.91 19.89
C ARG A 16 -4.91 2.19 18.57
N TRP A 17 -4.94 3.41 18.06
CA TRP A 17 -4.27 3.73 16.79
C TRP A 17 -2.78 4.07 16.94
N ARG A 18 -2.30 4.42 18.14
CA ARG A 18 -0.86 4.57 18.40
C ARG A 18 -0.09 3.25 18.18
N MET A 19 -0.68 2.10 18.54
CA MET A 19 -0.15 0.77 18.21
C MET A 19 -0.24 0.46 16.71
N LYS A 20 -1.32 0.87 16.02
CA LYS A 20 -1.42 0.70 14.55
C LYS A 20 -0.47 1.60 13.76
N ARG A 21 -0.08 2.78 14.24
CA ARG A 21 1.07 3.54 13.69
C ARG A 21 2.36 2.70 13.62
N GLN A 22 2.47 1.65 14.44
CA GLN A 22 3.56 0.70 14.45
C GLN A 22 3.29 -0.55 13.59
N ASP A 23 2.11 -0.68 12.97
CA ASP A 23 1.89 -1.64 11.88
C ASP A 23 2.71 -1.19 10.68
N LYS A 24 3.94 -1.69 10.66
CA LYS A 24 5.00 -1.36 9.71
C LYS A 24 5.05 -2.36 8.55
N ILE A 25 4.13 -3.32 8.53
CA ILE A 25 4.25 -4.56 7.76
C ILE A 25 3.02 -4.79 6.88
N SER A 26 1.83 -4.35 7.32
CA SER A 26 0.64 -4.44 6.49
C SER A 26 0.68 -3.47 5.31
N GLY A 27 0.24 -3.93 4.15
CA GLY A 27 0.04 -3.08 2.97
C GLY A 27 -1.25 -2.25 3.07
N ALA A 28 -1.42 -1.27 2.17
CA ALA A 28 -2.55 -0.35 2.17
C ALA A 28 -3.93 -1.04 2.26
N ALA A 29 -4.18 -2.08 1.44
CA ALA A 29 -5.45 -2.81 1.43
C ALA A 29 -5.70 -3.66 2.69
N GLU A 30 -4.65 -4.04 3.43
CA GLU A 30 -4.80 -4.69 4.74
C GLU A 30 -5.19 -3.67 5.82
N ILE A 31 -4.55 -2.51 5.82
CA ILE A 31 -4.86 -1.40 6.73
C ILE A 31 -6.29 -0.92 6.50
N GLU A 32 -6.69 -0.75 5.23
CA GLU A 32 -8.03 -0.35 4.82
C GLU A 32 -9.13 -1.27 5.39
N ARG A 33 -8.98 -2.60 5.24
CA ARG A 33 -9.95 -3.56 5.81
C ARG A 33 -10.06 -3.45 7.32
N LYS A 34 -8.92 -3.31 8.02
CA LYS A 34 -8.88 -3.10 9.47
C LYS A 34 -9.53 -1.76 9.86
N ALA A 35 -9.41 -0.73 9.02
CA ALA A 35 -9.98 0.59 9.22
C ALA A 35 -11.50 0.57 9.04
N ILE A 36 -12.02 0.02 7.94
CA ILE A 36 -13.46 -0.13 7.69
C ILE A 36 -14.13 -0.90 8.83
N SER A 37 -13.58 -2.06 9.20
CA SER A 37 -14.13 -2.88 10.31
C SER A 37 -14.19 -2.14 11.64
N HIS A 38 -13.25 -1.21 11.86
CA HIS A 38 -13.22 -0.40 13.07
C HIS A 38 -14.21 0.78 13.01
N ILE A 39 -14.18 1.57 11.95
CA ILE A 39 -14.97 2.81 11.80
C ILE A 39 -16.46 2.53 11.69
N LYS A 40 -16.87 1.44 11.04
CA LYS A 40 -18.29 1.06 10.90
C LYS A 40 -19.06 1.01 12.22
N LYS A 41 -18.38 0.68 13.32
CA LYS A 41 -18.99 0.59 14.67
C LYS A 41 -19.44 1.94 15.22
N TYR A 42 -18.97 3.04 14.65
CA TYR A 42 -19.16 4.40 15.15
C TYR A 42 -19.99 5.28 14.21
N ILE A 43 -20.46 4.76 13.07
CA ILE A 43 -21.33 5.52 12.15
C ILE A 43 -22.59 5.98 12.90
N GLY A 44 -22.95 7.27 12.75
CA GLY A 44 -24.06 7.90 13.46
C GLY A 44 -23.82 8.20 14.94
N ARG A 45 -22.62 7.90 15.48
CA ARG A 45 -22.27 8.17 16.88
C ARG A 45 -21.39 9.42 17.02
N LYS A 46 -21.44 10.08 18.18
CA LYS A 46 -20.66 11.30 18.46
C LYS A 46 -19.14 11.06 18.41
N GLU A 47 -18.72 9.83 18.72
CA GLU A 47 -17.32 9.42 18.74
C GLU A 47 -16.72 9.20 17.35
N LEU A 48 -17.53 9.21 16.27
CA LEU A 48 -17.06 8.98 14.91
C LEU A 48 -15.90 9.91 14.54
N PHE A 49 -16.04 11.19 14.88
CA PHE A 49 -15.03 12.20 14.60
C PHE A 49 -13.68 11.85 15.21
N GLU A 50 -13.64 11.52 16.50
CA GLU A 50 -12.41 11.17 17.19
C GLU A 50 -11.75 9.92 16.58
N LYS A 51 -12.55 8.92 16.19
CA LYS A 51 -12.02 7.69 15.58
C LYS A 51 -11.49 7.93 14.17
N CYS A 52 -12.19 8.70 13.35
CA CYS A 52 -11.72 9.12 12.04
C CYS A 52 -10.45 9.97 12.15
N TYR A 53 -10.42 10.96 13.05
CA TYR A 53 -9.25 11.81 13.27
C TYR A 53 -8.01 11.00 13.68
N SER A 54 -8.17 10.08 14.63
CA SER A 54 -7.10 9.20 15.08
C SER A 54 -6.55 8.31 13.95
N MET A 55 -7.45 7.77 13.13
CA MET A 55 -7.12 6.96 11.96
C MET A 55 -6.38 7.77 10.88
N LEU A 56 -6.89 8.95 10.51
CA LEU A 56 -6.28 9.84 9.51
C LEU A 56 -4.90 10.33 9.97
N SER A 57 -4.77 10.66 11.25
CA SER A 57 -3.49 11.04 11.86
C SER A 57 -2.46 9.92 11.84
N ALA A 58 -2.89 8.66 11.80
CA ALA A 58 -1.99 7.52 11.71
C ALA A 58 -1.49 7.25 10.28
N TYR A 59 -2.31 7.53 9.27
CA TYR A 59 -2.03 7.22 7.86
C TYR A 59 -2.39 8.38 6.93
N PRO A 60 -1.78 9.56 7.11
CA PRO A 60 -2.20 10.78 6.40
C PRO A 60 -1.98 10.69 4.88
N SER A 61 -1.02 9.87 4.42
CA SER A 61 -0.66 9.73 3.01
C SER A 61 -1.52 8.71 2.23
N MET A 62 -2.44 8.00 2.89
CA MET A 62 -3.24 6.94 2.27
C MET A 62 -4.62 7.46 1.87
N ALA A 63 -4.88 7.58 0.56
CA ALA A 63 -6.17 8.08 0.06
C ALA A 63 -7.36 7.19 0.47
N SER A 64 -7.16 5.87 0.56
CA SER A 64 -8.21 4.95 1.01
C SER A 64 -8.70 5.27 2.42
N ILE A 65 -7.84 5.76 3.31
CA ILE A 65 -8.19 6.12 4.69
C ILE A 65 -9.04 7.39 4.73
N TRP A 66 -8.73 8.37 3.89
CA TRP A 66 -9.57 9.56 3.67
C TRP A 66 -10.94 9.18 3.14
N ASN A 67 -10.99 8.30 2.14
CA ASN A 67 -12.25 7.81 1.57
C ASN A 67 -13.12 7.09 2.61
N ILE A 68 -12.53 6.27 3.48
CA ILE A 68 -13.26 5.63 4.59
C ILE A 68 -13.89 6.68 5.50
N ALA A 69 -13.12 7.70 5.91
CA ALA A 69 -13.63 8.75 6.79
C ALA A 69 -14.81 9.49 6.12
N ASN A 70 -14.65 9.90 4.86
CA ASN A 70 -15.69 10.58 4.10
C ASN A 70 -16.98 9.75 3.99
N PHE A 71 -16.86 8.49 3.58
CA PHE A 71 -18.04 7.61 3.48
C PHE A 71 -18.69 7.36 4.85
N ALA A 72 -17.91 7.25 5.93
CA ALA A 72 -18.46 7.08 7.26
C ALA A 72 -19.26 8.31 7.73
N PHE A 73 -18.79 9.53 7.44
CA PHE A 73 -19.53 10.75 7.75
C PHE A 73 -20.78 10.93 6.88
N LEU A 74 -20.72 10.50 5.62
CA LEU A 74 -21.86 10.51 4.71
C LEU A 74 -22.89 9.38 4.99
N GLY A 75 -22.56 8.42 5.87
CA GLY A 75 -23.37 7.21 6.07
C GLY A 75 -23.40 6.29 4.84
N ASP A 76 -22.47 6.45 3.89
CA ASP A 76 -22.42 5.69 2.65
C ASP A 76 -21.74 4.32 2.83
N GLU A 77 -22.45 3.43 3.51
CA GLU A 77 -21.99 2.05 3.71
C GLU A 77 -21.82 1.26 2.42
N LYS A 78 -22.58 1.62 1.38
CA LYS A 78 -22.53 0.97 0.06
C LYS A 78 -21.18 1.22 -0.59
N SER A 79 -20.69 2.47 -0.60
CA SER A 79 -19.38 2.81 -1.15
C SER A 79 -18.24 2.20 -0.33
N MET A 80 -18.35 2.17 1.01
CA MET A 80 -17.38 1.44 1.84
C MET A 80 -17.31 -0.05 1.51
N LYS A 81 -18.46 -0.70 1.28
CA LYS A 81 -18.50 -2.12 0.89
C LYS A 81 -17.92 -2.33 -0.51
N LYS A 82 -18.21 -1.44 -1.46
CA LYS A 82 -17.67 -1.48 -2.82
C LYS A 82 -16.14 -1.35 -2.81
N MET A 83 -15.60 -0.45 -2.01
CA MET A 83 -14.16 -0.24 -1.85
C MET A 83 -13.45 -1.51 -1.34
N ALA A 84 -14.01 -2.16 -0.31
CA ALA A 84 -13.47 -3.42 0.21
C ALA A 84 -13.42 -4.56 -0.83
N GLY A 85 -14.34 -4.58 -1.79
CA GLY A 85 -14.39 -5.56 -2.89
C GLY A 85 -13.57 -5.18 -4.14
N ALA A 86 -13.13 -3.92 -4.25
CA ALA A 86 -12.43 -3.44 -5.45
C ALA A 86 -11.07 -4.15 -5.65
N ASN A 87 -10.40 -4.54 -4.56
CA ASN A 87 -9.10 -5.18 -4.63
C ASN A 87 -9.11 -6.53 -5.37
N GLU A 88 -10.22 -7.27 -5.37
CA GLU A 88 -10.31 -8.56 -6.10
C GLU A 88 -10.22 -8.36 -7.61
N LYS A 89 -10.93 -7.36 -8.13
CA LYS A 89 -10.88 -7.00 -9.56
C LYS A 89 -9.50 -6.52 -9.98
N VAL A 90 -8.85 -5.73 -9.14
CA VAL A 90 -7.47 -5.27 -9.38
C VAL A 90 -6.50 -6.46 -9.44
N VAL A 91 -6.65 -7.44 -8.55
CA VAL A 91 -5.81 -8.64 -8.56
C VAL A 91 -6.04 -9.47 -9.82
N LEU A 92 -7.29 -9.66 -10.24
CA LEU A 92 -7.62 -10.38 -11.48
C LEU A 92 -7.01 -9.70 -12.70
N ASN A 93 -7.33 -8.42 -12.91
CA ASN A 93 -6.82 -7.65 -14.04
C ASN A 93 -5.29 -7.58 -14.05
N GLY A 94 -4.67 -7.41 -12.88
CA GLY A 94 -3.21 -7.39 -12.73
C GLY A 94 -2.58 -8.74 -13.06
N THR A 95 -3.21 -9.84 -12.64
CA THR A 95 -2.77 -11.20 -12.99
C THR A 95 -2.82 -11.40 -14.49
N ASP A 96 -3.91 -10.99 -15.15
CA ASP A 96 -4.09 -11.12 -16.60
C ASP A 96 -3.08 -10.28 -17.40
N ALA A 97 -2.75 -9.08 -16.93
CA ALA A 97 -1.80 -8.18 -17.58
C ALA A 97 -0.34 -8.69 -17.59
N VAL A 98 0.00 -9.59 -16.65
CA VAL A 98 1.34 -10.20 -16.56
C VAL A 98 1.48 -11.32 -17.60
N LYS A 99 2.53 -11.22 -18.42
CA LYS A 99 2.87 -12.24 -19.42
C LYS A 99 3.57 -13.44 -18.78
N SER A 100 3.53 -14.58 -19.45
CA SER A 100 4.23 -15.79 -19.01
C SER A 100 5.75 -15.63 -19.16
N ASN A 101 6.48 -16.31 -18.29
CA ASN A 101 7.95 -16.33 -18.22
C ASN A 101 8.57 -14.93 -18.09
N SER A 102 7.84 -13.97 -17.50
CA SER A 102 8.32 -12.60 -17.31
C SER A 102 9.04 -12.41 -15.98
N VAL A 103 10.07 -11.57 -16.01
CA VAL A 103 10.76 -11.04 -14.83
C VAL A 103 10.04 -9.79 -14.36
N ILE A 104 9.46 -9.84 -13.16
CA ILE A 104 8.70 -8.74 -12.59
C ILE A 104 9.50 -8.04 -11.51
N LEU A 105 9.76 -6.75 -11.67
CA LEU A 105 10.37 -5.93 -10.62
C LEU A 105 9.30 -5.28 -9.75
N THR A 106 9.47 -5.31 -8.44
CA THR A 106 8.61 -4.63 -7.49
C THR A 106 9.39 -3.92 -6.39
N TYR A 107 8.76 -2.96 -5.72
CA TYR A 107 9.36 -2.21 -4.62
C TYR A 107 8.41 -2.11 -3.43
N SER A 108 8.96 -2.25 -2.21
CA SER A 108 8.19 -2.39 -0.97
C SER A 108 7.35 -3.66 -0.92
N ARG A 109 6.43 -3.73 0.04
CA ARG A 109 5.45 -4.81 0.16
C ARG A 109 4.05 -4.26 -0.03
N SER A 110 3.47 -4.51 -1.20
CA SER A 110 2.03 -4.34 -1.43
C SER A 110 1.30 -5.66 -1.34
N SER A 111 0.24 -5.72 -0.52
CA SER A 111 -0.61 -6.92 -0.42
C SER A 111 -1.34 -7.23 -1.73
N THR A 112 -1.63 -6.20 -2.53
CA THR A 112 -2.28 -6.33 -3.84
C THR A 112 -1.30 -6.92 -4.84
N VAL A 113 -0.07 -6.39 -4.89
CA VAL A 113 1.00 -6.90 -5.75
C VAL A 113 1.38 -8.34 -5.36
N SER A 114 1.51 -8.63 -4.07
CA SER A 114 1.77 -10.00 -3.57
C SER A 114 0.72 -10.99 -4.07
N LYS A 115 -0.56 -10.62 -4.05
CA LYS A 115 -1.65 -11.47 -4.57
C LYS A 115 -1.58 -11.66 -6.09
N ILE A 116 -1.27 -10.60 -6.84
CA ILE A 116 -1.09 -10.68 -8.30
C ILE A 116 0.06 -11.65 -8.63
N LEU A 117 1.23 -11.46 -8.02
CA LEU A 117 2.40 -12.30 -8.25
C LEU A 117 2.14 -13.76 -7.86
N GLN A 118 1.44 -14.01 -6.76
CA GLN A 118 1.00 -15.36 -6.37
C GLN A 118 0.03 -15.98 -7.39
N GLY A 119 -0.89 -15.19 -7.95
CA GLY A 119 -1.78 -15.62 -9.03
C GLY A 119 -1.04 -15.96 -10.33
N CYS A 120 0.13 -15.35 -10.55
CA CYS A 120 0.99 -15.61 -11.70
C CYS A 120 1.92 -16.82 -11.54
N LYS A 121 1.86 -17.58 -10.43
CA LYS A 121 2.76 -18.73 -10.19
C LYS A 121 2.82 -19.70 -11.39
N ASN A 122 1.67 -20.08 -11.94
CA ASN A 122 1.59 -21.03 -13.05
C ASN A 122 2.01 -20.42 -14.41
N LYS A 123 2.34 -19.12 -14.44
CA LYS A 123 2.86 -18.41 -15.61
C LYS A 123 4.38 -18.46 -15.70
N GLY A 124 5.09 -19.08 -14.75
CA GLY A 124 6.56 -19.16 -14.78
C GLY A 124 7.27 -17.83 -14.51
N VAL A 125 6.63 -16.92 -13.77
CA VAL A 125 7.23 -15.61 -13.45
C VAL A 125 8.35 -15.72 -12.41
N SER A 126 9.34 -14.86 -12.52
CA SER A 126 10.33 -14.59 -11.47
C SER A 126 10.20 -13.14 -11.00
N VAL A 127 10.69 -12.85 -9.78
CA VAL A 127 10.49 -11.55 -9.14
C VAL A 127 11.80 -10.95 -8.68
N ILE A 128 12.03 -9.69 -9.02
CA ILE A 128 13.08 -8.87 -8.40
C ILE A 128 12.40 -7.94 -7.40
N CYS A 129 12.87 -7.92 -6.17
CA CYS A 129 12.40 -6.94 -5.18
C CYS A 129 13.57 -6.43 -4.33
N SER A 130 13.46 -5.19 -3.84
CA SER A 130 14.47 -4.70 -2.89
C SER A 130 14.05 -4.95 -1.44
N GLU A 131 15.03 -4.87 -0.54
CA GLU A 131 14.80 -5.01 0.89
C GLU A 131 13.82 -3.97 1.45
N SER A 132 13.76 -2.76 0.89
CA SER A 132 12.83 -1.66 1.25
C SER A 132 13.12 -1.03 2.60
N ARG A 133 14.23 -0.29 2.69
CA ARG A 133 14.66 0.46 3.87
C ARG A 133 13.62 1.51 4.30
N PRO A 134 13.65 1.94 5.57
CA PRO A 134 14.44 1.39 6.68
C PRO A 134 13.77 0.19 7.38
N LYS A 135 12.54 -0.17 7.01
CA LYS A 135 11.71 -1.16 7.72
C LYS A 135 11.85 -2.57 7.15
N TYR A 136 12.51 -2.72 6.02
CA TYR A 136 12.79 -4.00 5.36
C TYR A 136 11.55 -4.79 4.92
N GLU A 137 10.45 -4.12 4.59
CA GLU A 137 9.20 -4.84 4.29
C GLU A 137 9.30 -5.71 3.02
N GLY A 138 10.19 -5.39 2.08
CA GLY A 138 10.40 -6.19 0.87
C GLY A 138 11.00 -7.56 1.16
N ARG A 139 11.76 -7.71 2.26
CA ARG A 139 12.22 -9.04 2.72
C ARG A 139 11.06 -9.97 3.05
N LYS A 140 9.97 -9.42 3.61
CA LYS A 140 8.77 -10.19 3.89
C LYS A 140 8.06 -10.60 2.60
N LEU A 141 7.97 -9.70 1.62
CA LEU A 141 7.43 -10.04 0.30
C LEU A 141 8.22 -11.18 -0.34
N ALA A 142 9.55 -11.09 -0.34
CA ALA A 142 10.42 -12.13 -0.88
C ALA A 142 10.17 -13.48 -0.21
N LEU A 143 10.08 -13.50 1.13
CA LEU A 143 9.77 -14.71 1.88
C LEU A 143 8.36 -15.27 1.58
N GLU A 144 7.35 -14.41 1.44
CA GLU A 144 5.98 -14.81 1.08
C GLU A 144 5.93 -15.49 -0.30
N LEU A 145 6.63 -14.94 -1.29
CA LEU A 145 6.69 -15.46 -2.65
C LEU A 145 7.54 -16.72 -2.76
N ALA A 146 8.73 -16.73 -2.14
CA ALA A 146 9.61 -17.90 -2.10
C ALA A 146 8.92 -19.12 -1.46
N ARG A 147 8.17 -18.92 -0.37
CA ARG A 147 7.35 -19.98 0.26
C ARG A 147 6.25 -20.52 -0.64
N LYS A 148 5.84 -19.77 -1.66
CA LYS A 148 4.89 -20.21 -2.68
C LYS A 148 5.57 -20.88 -3.88
N GLY A 149 6.90 -20.96 -3.90
CA GLY A 149 7.70 -21.55 -4.98
C GLY A 149 7.84 -20.63 -6.18
N ILE A 150 7.77 -19.31 -5.97
CA ILE A 150 8.11 -18.30 -6.99
C ILE A 150 9.58 -17.94 -6.79
N ASP A 151 10.33 -17.86 -7.88
CA ASP A 151 11.73 -17.44 -7.84
C ASP A 151 11.83 -15.94 -7.51
N VAL A 152 12.70 -15.60 -6.56
CA VAL A 152 12.84 -14.23 -6.06
C VAL A 152 14.30 -13.85 -5.89
N VAL A 153 14.69 -12.76 -6.55
CA VAL A 153 15.94 -12.04 -6.31
C VAL A 153 15.66 -10.89 -5.35
N LEU A 154 16.32 -10.91 -4.19
CA LEU A 154 16.28 -9.83 -3.21
C LEU A 154 17.53 -8.94 -3.38
N THR A 155 17.32 -7.64 -3.59
CA THR A 155 18.41 -6.66 -3.77
C THR A 155 18.33 -5.51 -2.75
N THR A 156 19.28 -4.58 -2.81
CA THR A 156 19.24 -3.33 -2.03
C THR A 156 18.43 -2.26 -2.77
N ASP A 157 17.91 -1.28 -2.02
CA ASP A 157 17.15 -0.17 -2.62
C ASP A 157 17.99 0.63 -3.64
N ALA A 158 19.30 0.77 -3.38
CA ALA A 158 20.23 1.49 -4.26
C ALA A 158 20.49 0.76 -5.59
N ALA A 159 20.47 -0.57 -5.59
CA ALA A 159 20.67 -1.37 -6.78
C ALA A 159 19.37 -1.57 -7.60
N LEU A 160 18.20 -1.30 -7.01
CA LEU A 160 16.91 -1.63 -7.61
C LEU A 160 16.68 -0.98 -8.98
N ALA A 161 17.12 0.26 -9.18
CA ALA A 161 16.98 0.94 -10.46
C ALA A 161 17.78 0.23 -11.57
N PHE A 162 19.03 -0.15 -11.29
CA PHE A 162 19.86 -0.90 -12.24
C PHE A 162 19.26 -2.27 -12.58
N MET A 163 18.64 -2.94 -11.60
CA MET A 163 17.95 -4.21 -11.83
C MET A 163 16.69 -4.07 -12.71
N ALA A 164 16.20 -2.85 -12.96
CA ALA A 164 15.07 -2.65 -13.87
C ALA A 164 15.40 -3.00 -15.32
N ASP A 165 16.68 -3.01 -15.70
CA ASP A 165 17.10 -3.42 -17.04
C ASP A 165 16.84 -4.91 -17.29
N GLU A 166 16.90 -5.74 -16.24
CA GLU A 166 16.59 -7.17 -16.29
C GLU A 166 15.08 -7.47 -16.21
N ALA A 167 14.26 -6.47 -15.91
CA ALA A 167 12.82 -6.64 -15.74
C ALA A 167 12.05 -6.43 -17.05
N ASP A 168 11.05 -7.27 -17.28
CA ASP A 168 10.07 -7.13 -18.37
C ASP A 168 8.94 -6.17 -18.01
N MET A 169 8.65 -6.05 -16.71
CA MET A 169 7.58 -5.21 -16.17
C MET A 169 7.91 -4.77 -14.75
N ILE A 170 7.57 -3.52 -14.43
CA ILE A 170 7.59 -2.98 -13.08
C ILE A 170 6.17 -2.98 -12.52
N LEU A 171 5.97 -3.72 -11.43
CA LEU A 171 4.69 -3.82 -10.75
C LEU A 171 4.80 -3.30 -9.32
N ILE A 172 4.21 -2.12 -9.07
CA ILE A 172 4.23 -1.45 -7.76
C ILE A 172 2.82 -1.29 -7.18
N GLY A 173 2.77 -1.09 -5.86
CA GLY A 173 1.57 -0.61 -5.19
C GLY A 173 1.47 0.92 -5.23
N ALA A 174 0.41 1.43 -4.61
CA ALA A 174 0.23 2.85 -4.33
C ALA A 174 -0.53 3.05 -3.03
N ASP A 175 -0.15 4.08 -2.27
CA ASP A 175 -0.88 4.55 -1.08
C ASP A 175 -1.94 5.60 -1.45
N ALA A 176 -1.67 6.41 -2.47
CA ALA A 176 -2.64 7.31 -3.08
C ALA A 176 -2.37 7.50 -4.57
N ILE A 177 -3.43 7.66 -5.35
CA ILE A 177 -3.38 8.09 -6.75
C ILE A 177 -4.07 9.45 -6.80
N LEU A 178 -3.32 10.46 -7.21
CA LEU A 178 -3.78 11.83 -7.43
C LEU A 178 -3.87 12.07 -8.94
N GLU A 179 -4.43 13.20 -9.36
CA GLU A 179 -4.68 13.52 -10.77
C GLU A 179 -3.46 13.28 -11.68
N ASN A 180 -2.28 13.76 -11.27
CA ASN A 180 -1.06 13.68 -12.06
C ASN A 180 0.11 13.02 -11.32
N ARG A 181 -0.13 12.39 -10.16
CA ARG A 181 0.93 11.88 -9.28
C ARG A 181 0.49 10.65 -8.52
N ILE A 182 1.45 9.82 -8.15
CA ILE A 182 1.25 8.66 -7.28
C ILE A 182 2.04 8.88 -6.00
N VAL A 183 1.41 8.58 -4.86
CA VAL A 183 2.09 8.49 -3.57
C VAL A 183 2.31 7.01 -3.27
N ASN A 184 3.56 6.65 -3.01
CA ASN A 184 3.96 5.30 -2.63
C ASN A 184 5.22 5.39 -1.75
N LYS A 185 5.76 4.24 -1.35
CA LYS A 185 7.04 4.10 -0.63
C LYS A 185 8.13 5.03 -1.19
N ALA A 186 8.81 5.75 -0.29
CA ALA A 186 10.00 6.53 -0.61
C ALA A 186 11.04 5.68 -1.36
N GLY A 187 11.57 6.19 -2.48
CA GLY A 187 12.41 5.44 -3.42
C GLY A 187 11.66 4.95 -4.67
N THR A 188 10.32 4.98 -4.69
CA THR A 188 9.54 4.64 -5.89
C THR A 188 9.78 5.62 -7.03
N ALA A 189 9.89 6.92 -6.72
CA ALA A 189 10.12 7.96 -7.72
C ALA A 189 11.39 7.73 -8.56
N PRO A 190 12.60 7.57 -7.97
CA PRO A 190 13.80 7.32 -8.78
C PRO A 190 13.75 6.03 -9.59
N LEU A 191 13.10 4.97 -9.08
CA LEU A 191 12.85 3.75 -9.86
C LEU A 191 12.02 4.04 -11.11
N LEU A 192 10.90 4.77 -10.97
CA LEU A 192 10.03 5.09 -12.10
C LEU A 192 10.66 6.07 -13.08
N THR A 193 11.48 7.03 -12.60
CA THR A 193 12.25 7.92 -13.47
C THR A 193 13.20 7.11 -14.36
N TYR A 194 13.99 6.21 -13.75
CA TYR A 194 14.89 5.34 -14.50
C TYR A 194 14.15 4.44 -15.50
N ALA A 195 13.04 3.84 -15.07
CA ALA A 195 12.20 3.00 -15.92
C ALA A 195 11.69 3.76 -17.14
N ASN A 196 11.21 4.99 -16.94
CA ASN A 196 10.72 5.83 -18.01
C ASN A 196 11.82 6.20 -19.02
N GLU A 197 13.02 6.54 -18.54
CA GLU A 197 14.19 6.81 -19.39
C GLU A 197 14.60 5.59 -20.24
N ARG A 198 14.33 4.37 -19.73
CA ARG A 198 14.62 3.11 -20.41
C ARG A 198 13.44 2.51 -21.18
N ASN A 199 12.33 3.24 -21.30
CA ASN A 199 11.09 2.76 -21.93
C ASN A 199 10.59 1.42 -21.35
N LYS A 200 10.78 1.22 -20.04
CA LYS A 200 10.28 0.03 -19.34
C LYS A 200 8.79 0.14 -19.07
N LYS A 201 8.11 -1.01 -19.11
CA LYS A 201 6.68 -1.13 -18.84
C LYS A 201 6.38 -1.15 -17.34
#